data_AF-A0A6J6MWS2-F1
#
_entry.id   AF-A0A6J6MWS2-F1
#
_cell.length_a   1.000
_cell.length_b   1.000
_cell.length_c   1.000
_cell.angle_alpha   90.00
_cell.angle_beta   90.00
_cell.angle_gamma   90.00
#
_symmetry.space_group_name_H-M   'P 1'
#
loop_
_entity.id
_entity.type
_entity.pdbx_description
1 polymer ?
#
loop_
_entity_poly.entity_id
_entity_poly.type
_entity_poly.pdbx_seq_one_letter_code
_entity_poly.pdbx_strand_id
1 'polypeptide(L)' 'MKEILRTHPGKREVHLYLDDNGAKTIMKVDALVTASPSLSADLKSILGPACLVTV' A
#
# COMPACT_ATOMS: atom_id res chain seq x y z
N MET A 1 7.52 -2.11 5.04
CA MET A 1 6.31 -1.41 4.52
C MET A 1 5.87 -0.26 5.41
N LYS A 2 5.47 -0.48 6.68
CA LYS A 2 4.98 0.62 7.55
C LYS A 2 5.96 1.80 7.65
N GLU A 3 7.26 1.54 7.65
CA GLU A 3 8.30 2.58 7.64
C GLU A 3 8.26 3.44 6.37
N ILE A 4 8.16 2.84 5.19
CA ILE A 4 7.98 3.56 3.90
C ILE A 4 6.68 4.36 3.88
N LEU A 5 5.59 3.83 4.47
CA LEU A 5 4.37 4.63 4.59
C LEU A 5 4.60 5.88 5.46
N ARG A 6 5.42 5.77 6.50
CA ARG A 6 5.79 6.90 7.37
C ARG A 6 6.72 7.91 6.70
N THR A 7 7.53 7.51 5.71
CA THR A 7 8.37 8.45 4.94
C THR A 7 7.57 9.29 3.95
N HIS A 8 6.33 8.93 3.67
CA HIS A 8 5.44 9.65 2.75
C HIS A 8 4.13 10.09 3.44
N PRO A 9 4.18 10.91 4.51
CA PRO A 9 2.98 11.32 5.24
C PRO A 9 2.00 12.07 4.34
N GLY A 10 0.71 11.89 4.59
CA GLY A 10 -0.34 12.54 3.80
C GLY A 10 -1.72 12.45 4.41
N LYS A 11 -2.74 12.51 3.55
CA LYS A 11 -4.16 12.49 3.93
C LYS A 11 -4.93 11.30 3.37
N ARG A 12 -4.29 10.42 2.60
CA ARG A 12 -4.94 9.26 2.00
C ARG A 12 -4.74 8.03 2.86
N GLU A 13 -5.85 7.33 3.12
CA GLU A 13 -5.84 6.05 3.80
C GLU A 13 -5.27 4.95 2.90
N VAL A 14 -4.66 3.94 3.51
CA VAL A 14 -4.08 2.80 2.81
C VAL A 14 -4.85 1.54 3.16
N HIS A 15 -5.36 0.85 2.14
CA HIS A 15 -6.05 -0.42 2.29
C HIS A 15 -5.18 -1.52 1.68
N LEU A 16 -4.93 -2.57 2.46
CA LEU A 16 -4.24 -3.77 2.01
C LEU A 16 -5.28 -4.82 1.61
N TYR A 17 -5.11 -5.39 0.42
CA TYR A 17 -5.87 -6.53 -0.03
C TYR A 17 -5.01 -7.78 0.13
N LEU A 18 -5.43 -8.69 0.99
CA LEU A 18 -4.83 -10.00 1.12
C LEU A 18 -5.68 -11.00 0.34
N ASP A 19 -5.06 -11.74 -0.57
CA ASP A 19 -5.68 -12.86 -1.28
C ASP A 19 -5.07 -14.14 -0.73
N ASP A 20 -5.85 -14.90 0.04
CA ASP A 20 -5.45 -16.19 0.63
C ASP A 20 -6.33 -17.29 0.04
N ASN A 21 -5.82 -17.99 -0.97
CA ASN A 21 -6.48 -19.14 -1.61
C ASN A 21 -7.96 -18.89 -1.99
N GLY A 22 -8.26 -17.70 -2.53
CA GLY A 22 -9.62 -17.29 -2.92
C GLY A 22 -10.38 -16.49 -1.86
N ALA A 23 -9.90 -16.41 -0.63
CA ALA A 23 -10.43 -15.51 0.39
C ALA A 23 -9.76 -14.14 0.28
N LYS A 24 -10.56 -13.11 -0.02
CA LYS A 24 -10.10 -11.72 -0.07
C LYS A 24 -10.38 -11.01 1.24
N THR A 25 -9.33 -10.61 1.95
CA THR A 25 -9.42 -9.84 3.19
C THR A 25 -8.91 -8.43 2.95
N ILE A 26 -9.75 -7.42 3.23
CA ILE A 26 -9.33 -6.02 3.20
C ILE A 26 -8.93 -5.61 4.61
N MET A 27 -7.68 -5.21 4.77
CA MET A 27 -7.15 -4.71 6.03
C MET A 27 -6.84 -3.22 5.92
N LYS A 28 -7.36 -2.45 6.87
CA LYS A 28 -7.00 -1.03 6.98
C LYS A 28 -5.60 -0.90 7.57
N VAL A 29 -4.77 -0.09 6.95
CA VAL A 29 -3.47 0.29 7.51
C VAL A 29 -3.63 1.61 8.25
N ASP A 30 -3.19 1.64 9.49
CA ASP A 30 -3.16 2.85 10.33
C ASP A 30 -1.97 3.75 9.92
N ALA A 31 -2.00 4.23 8.68
CA ALA A 31 -1.03 5.15 8.11
C ALA A 31 -1.70 6.01 7.05
N LEU A 32 -1.51 7.32 7.14
CA LEU A 32 -1.98 8.27 6.14
C LEU A 32 -0.82 8.68 5.25
N VAL A 33 -0.96 8.47 3.94
CA VAL A 33 0.10 8.71 2.97
C VAL A 33 -0.31 9.67 1.86
N THR A 34 0.68 10.16 1.13
CA THR A 34 0.46 10.88 -0.12
C THR A 34 0.87 9.98 -1.29
N ALA A 35 -0.03 9.77 -2.25
CA ALA A 35 0.33 9.01 -3.45
C ALA A 35 1.38 9.79 -4.24
N SER A 36 2.55 9.18 -4.40
CA SER A 36 3.68 9.74 -5.13
C SER A 36 4.37 8.65 -5.95
N PRO A 37 5.11 9.02 -7.01
CA PRO A 37 5.90 8.07 -7.78
C PRO A 37 6.92 7.31 -6.90
N SER A 38 7.55 8.00 -5.94
CA SER A 38 8.49 7.40 -4.97
C SER A 38 7.82 6.30 -4.14
N LEU A 39 6.72 6.63 -3.47
CA LEU A 39 5.95 5.65 -2.69
C LEU A 39 5.54 4.44 -3.53
N SER A 40 5.13 4.67 -4.78
CA SER A 40 4.74 3.60 -5.69
C SER A 40 5.91 2.67 -6.04
N ALA A 41 7.11 3.21 -6.23
CA ALA A 41 8.31 2.43 -6.49
C ALA A 41 8.71 1.60 -5.26
N ASP A 42 8.70 2.20 -4.07
CA ASP A 42 9.02 1.51 -2.82
C ASP A 42 8.04 0.36 -2.53
N LEU A 43 6.74 0.59 -2.73
CA LEU A 43 5.72 -0.45 -2.55
C LEU A 43 5.91 -1.61 -3.54
N LYS A 44 6.18 -1.31 -4.81
CA LYS A 44 6.46 -2.32 -5.83
C LYS A 44 7.74 -3.10 -5.53
N SER A 45 8.74 -2.49 -4.93
CA SER A 45 9.99 -3.17 -4.58
C SER A 45 9.81 -4.20 -3.46
N ILE A 46 8.85 -3.98 -2.56
CA ILE A 46 8.61 -4.89 -1.43
C ILE A 46 7.53 -5.94 -1.75
N LEU A 47 6.44 -5.51 -2.36
CA LEU A 47 5.24 -6.33 -2.58
C LEU A 47 5.14 -6.85 -4.02
N GLY A 48 6.00 -6.37 -4.92
CA GLY A 48 5.99 -6.72 -6.33
C GLY A 48 5.21 -5.74 -7.22
N PRO A 49 5.41 -5.80 -8.55
CA PRO A 49 4.87 -4.84 -9.50
C PRO A 49 3.34 -4.80 -9.58
N ALA A 50 2.66 -5.88 -9.21
CA ALA A 50 1.21 -6.03 -9.25
C ALA A 50 0.49 -5.61 -7.96
N CYS A 51 1.22 -5.10 -6.95
CA CYS A 51 0.63 -4.77 -5.66
C CYS A 51 -0.27 -3.52 -5.67
N LEU A 52 -0.04 -2.59 -6.60
CA LEU A 52 -0.82 -1.35 -6.67
C LEU A 52 -2.02 -1.55 -7.59
N VAL A 53 -3.22 -1.42 -7.02
CA VAL A 53 -4.46 -1.36 -7.77
C VAL A 53 -4.84 0.12 -7.93
N THR A 54 -4.72 0.64 -9.14
CA THR A 54 -5.27 1.96 -9.48
C THR A 54 -6.75 1.79 -9.77
N VAL A 55 -7.60 2.17 -8.82
CA VAL A 55 -9.05 2.34 -9.02
C VAL A 55 -9.38 3.80 -9.28
#